data_AF-A0A484AQ50-F1
#
_entry.id   AF-A0A484AQ50-F1
#
_cell.length_a   1.000
_cell.length_b   1.000
_cell.length_c   1.000
_cell.angle_alpha   90.00
_cell.angle_beta   90.00
_cell.angle_gamma   90.00
#
_symmetry.space_group_name_H-M   'P 1'
#
loop_
_entity.id
_entity.type
_entity.pdbx_description
1 polymer ?
#
loop_
_entity_poly.entity_id
_entity_poly.type
_entity_poly.pdbx_seq_one_letter_code
_entity_poly.pdbx_strand_id
1 'polypeptide(L)'
;PCVFHELLPQLGLPTVLLSQGSSWEEWSFSSESLLLICSSNAEQEQNPRTLLKLQEARRLVYLEAGKQPTEVCEAYFEREQVNVAMVDAVGNLYSCRCFQQENYIQLNLSDSYQTETTALVNLNFDFDKESDSNSHYDSIYVQQFANMQGSAIRTEPDQLGPRAFVYKNPSTGQYEIKGFVSNLITSFAERVNATLKLRDDVDQKIHLKNIFQRVLYNELDIAAMLATTVEFENYDYLSYPYIHSSYCFMIPVPPRLDYKEIYMMIVHPLVTGVLIVFFLIFSLLLIYSQELNWRRFSLIDMLLNDRCLR
;
A
#
# COMPACT_ATOMS: atom_id res chain seq x y z
N PRO A 1 -29.73 -6.55 -16.14
CA PRO A 1 -29.21 -5.23 -16.58
C PRO A 1 -28.69 -4.50 -15.35
N CYS A 2 -27.49 -3.91 -15.41
CA CYS A 2 -26.87 -3.31 -14.24
C CYS A 2 -27.38 -1.89 -13.98
N VAL A 3 -27.84 -1.62 -12.76
CA VAL A 3 -28.38 -0.31 -12.34
C VAL A 3 -27.34 0.80 -12.45
N PHE A 4 -26.05 0.47 -12.26
CA PHE A 4 -24.97 1.44 -12.35
C PHE A 4 -24.65 1.89 -13.79
N HIS A 5 -25.16 1.22 -14.82
CA HIS A 5 -24.84 1.56 -16.20
C HIS A 5 -25.31 2.98 -16.57
N GLU A 6 -26.43 3.44 -16.01
CA GLU A 6 -26.96 4.79 -16.22
C GLU A 6 -26.23 5.86 -15.40
N LEU A 7 -25.56 5.45 -14.32
CA LEU A 7 -24.84 6.33 -13.39
C LEU A 7 -23.39 6.57 -13.82
N LEU A 8 -22.79 5.66 -14.60
CA LEU A 8 -21.41 5.78 -15.09
C LEU A 8 -21.07 7.15 -15.71
N PRO A 9 -21.91 7.75 -16.59
CA PRO A 9 -21.58 9.05 -17.20
C PRO A 9 -21.61 10.22 -16.22
N GLN A 10 -22.27 10.05 -15.07
CA GLN A 10 -22.45 11.11 -14.06
C GLN A 10 -21.39 11.04 -12.95
N LEU A 11 -20.70 9.91 -12.84
CA LEU A 11 -19.66 9.69 -11.84
C LEU A 11 -18.37 10.36 -12.31
N GLY A 12 -17.99 11.47 -11.66
CA GLY A 12 -16.71 12.17 -11.89
C GLY A 12 -15.50 11.47 -11.26
N LEU A 13 -15.59 10.16 -11.02
CA LEU A 13 -14.57 9.36 -10.33
C LEU A 13 -14.16 8.19 -11.23
N PRO A 14 -12.92 7.68 -11.11
CA PRO A 14 -12.53 6.45 -11.78
C PRO A 14 -13.39 5.29 -11.28
N THR A 15 -14.16 4.65 -12.17
CA THR A 15 -15.08 3.57 -11.80
C THR A 15 -14.85 2.34 -12.65
N VAL A 16 -14.92 1.16 -12.05
CA VAL A 16 -14.91 -0.13 -12.76
C VAL A 16 -16.26 -0.79 -12.55
N LEU A 17 -16.96 -1.08 -13.65
CA LEU A 17 -18.23 -1.80 -13.60
C LEU A 17 -17.98 -3.30 -13.63
N LEU A 18 -18.44 -4.00 -12.61
CA LEU A 18 -18.33 -5.45 -12.47
C LEU A 18 -19.70 -6.09 -12.61
N SER A 19 -19.92 -6.71 -13.77
CA SER A 19 -21.15 -7.44 -14.08
C SER A 19 -21.04 -8.95 -13.85
N GLN A 20 -19.83 -9.51 -13.89
CA GLN A 20 -19.59 -10.94 -13.71
C GLN A 20 -18.15 -11.14 -13.22
N GLY A 21 -17.99 -11.96 -12.18
CA GLY A 21 -16.69 -12.36 -11.64
C GLY A 21 -16.62 -13.87 -11.68
N SER A 22 -15.56 -14.39 -12.32
CA SER A 22 -15.12 -15.79 -12.27
C SER A 22 -13.94 -15.96 -13.23
N SER A 23 -12.94 -15.08 -13.16
CA SER A 23 -11.77 -15.18 -14.03
C SER A 23 -10.58 -15.78 -13.28
N TRP A 24 -9.57 -16.19 -14.02
CA TRP A 24 -8.21 -16.40 -13.48
C TRP A 24 -7.30 -15.21 -13.86
N GLU A 25 -7.87 -14.19 -14.49
CA GLU A 25 -7.14 -13.07 -15.07
C GLU A 25 -6.73 -12.08 -13.96
N GLU A 26 -5.55 -11.49 -14.11
CA GLU A 26 -5.11 -10.46 -13.19
C GLU A 26 -5.82 -9.15 -13.53
N TRP A 27 -6.68 -8.67 -12.64
CA TRP A 27 -7.37 -7.41 -12.87
C TRP A 27 -6.41 -6.24 -12.63
N SER A 28 -6.43 -5.29 -13.57
CA SER A 28 -5.66 -4.04 -13.50
C SER A 28 -6.62 -2.87 -13.29
N PHE A 29 -6.79 -2.49 -12.03
CA PHE A 29 -7.51 -1.27 -11.64
C PHE A 29 -6.71 -0.49 -10.61
N SER A 30 -6.88 0.83 -10.58
CA SER A 30 -6.24 1.71 -9.59
C SER A 30 -6.90 1.50 -8.23
N SER A 31 -6.13 1.57 -7.13
CA SER A 31 -6.65 1.55 -5.77
C SER A 31 -7.59 2.72 -5.45
N GLU A 32 -7.56 3.79 -6.25
CA GLU A 32 -8.49 4.92 -6.15
C GLU A 32 -9.82 4.69 -6.87
N SER A 33 -9.94 3.60 -7.63
CA SER A 33 -11.15 3.31 -8.41
C SER A 33 -12.27 2.81 -7.52
N LEU A 34 -13.49 3.28 -7.78
CA LEU A 34 -14.70 2.74 -7.16
C LEU A 34 -15.20 1.54 -7.98
N LEU A 35 -15.31 0.39 -7.34
CA LEU A 35 -15.91 -0.80 -7.96
C LEU A 35 -17.43 -0.71 -7.86
N LEU A 36 -18.12 -0.80 -9.00
CA LEU A 36 -19.58 -0.77 -9.10
C LEU A 36 -20.06 -2.18 -9.43
N ILE A 37 -20.74 -2.82 -8.48
CA ILE A 37 -20.98 -4.26 -8.52
C ILE A 37 -22.46 -4.53 -8.72
N CYS A 38 -22.79 -5.10 -9.88
CA CYS A 38 -24.18 -5.26 -10.31
C CYS A 38 -24.95 -6.38 -9.59
N SER A 39 -24.22 -7.31 -8.98
CA SER A 39 -24.78 -8.44 -8.22
C SER A 39 -23.76 -8.85 -7.15
N SER A 40 -24.21 -9.27 -5.96
CA SER A 40 -23.32 -9.65 -4.85
C SER A 40 -22.30 -10.75 -5.17
N ASN A 41 -22.53 -11.50 -6.26
CA ASN A 41 -21.67 -12.59 -6.72
C ASN A 41 -20.71 -12.18 -7.86
N ALA A 42 -20.78 -10.94 -8.35
CA ALA A 42 -19.96 -10.50 -9.48
C ALA A 42 -18.47 -10.26 -9.12
N GLU A 43 -18.07 -10.47 -7.87
CA GLU A 43 -16.67 -10.42 -7.39
C GLU A 43 -16.14 -11.80 -6.95
N GLN A 44 -16.74 -12.89 -7.44
CA GLN A 44 -16.16 -14.22 -7.24
C GLN A 44 -14.89 -14.36 -8.08
N GLU A 45 -13.73 -14.20 -7.46
CA GLU A 45 -12.44 -14.25 -8.14
C GLU A 45 -11.54 -15.32 -7.52
N GLN A 46 -10.76 -16.00 -8.36
CA GLN A 46 -9.87 -17.10 -7.92
C GLN A 46 -8.40 -16.71 -7.97
N ASN A 47 -8.05 -15.64 -8.69
CA ASN A 47 -6.67 -15.17 -8.73
C ASN A 47 -6.26 -14.54 -7.39
N PRO A 48 -5.22 -15.06 -6.70
CA PRO A 48 -4.81 -14.56 -5.38
C PRO A 48 -4.32 -13.11 -5.42
N ARG A 49 -3.71 -12.65 -6.52
CA ARG A 49 -3.30 -11.24 -6.66
C ARG A 49 -4.50 -10.32 -6.77
N THR A 50 -5.51 -10.74 -7.53
CA THR A 50 -6.75 -9.96 -7.64
C THR A 50 -7.51 -9.94 -6.32
N LEU A 51 -7.58 -11.07 -5.60
CA LEU A 51 -8.20 -11.15 -4.28
C LEU A 51 -7.56 -10.16 -3.29
N LEU A 52 -6.23 -10.10 -3.22
CA LEU A 52 -5.51 -9.12 -2.38
C LEU A 52 -5.89 -7.67 -2.75
N LYS A 53 -5.97 -7.33 -4.05
CA LYS A 53 -6.41 -5.99 -4.48
C LYS A 53 -7.87 -5.71 -4.10
N LEU A 54 -8.73 -6.72 -4.16
CA LEU A 54 -10.16 -6.59 -3.82
C LEU A 54 -10.40 -6.39 -2.32
N GLN A 55 -9.53 -6.89 -1.43
CA GLN A 55 -9.71 -6.71 0.02
C GLN A 55 -9.88 -5.23 0.39
N GLU A 56 -8.97 -4.37 -0.10
CA GLU A 56 -8.95 -2.93 0.21
C GLU A 56 -9.82 -2.07 -0.72
N ALA A 57 -10.24 -2.61 -1.87
CA ALA A 57 -10.96 -1.84 -2.88
C ALA A 57 -12.28 -1.27 -2.35
N ARG A 58 -12.54 0.02 -2.62
CA ARG A 58 -13.81 0.64 -2.27
C ARG A 58 -14.86 0.19 -3.26
N ARG A 59 -16.03 -0.23 -2.76
CA ARG A 59 -17.08 -0.72 -3.64
C ARG A 59 -18.48 -0.30 -3.23
N LEU A 60 -19.30 -0.16 -4.26
CA LEU A 60 -20.73 0.07 -4.17
C LEU A 60 -21.46 -1.09 -4.85
N VAL A 61 -22.16 -1.87 -4.04
CA VAL A 61 -22.88 -3.07 -4.46
C VAL A 61 -24.35 -2.75 -4.64
N TYR A 62 -24.95 -3.21 -5.72
CA TYR A 62 -26.40 -3.15 -5.87
C TYR A 62 -27.05 -4.23 -5.00
N LEU A 63 -27.94 -3.81 -4.10
CA LEU A 63 -28.71 -4.72 -3.25
C LEU A 63 -29.93 -5.25 -4.03
N GLU A 64 -29.85 -6.53 -4.43
CA GLU A 64 -30.92 -7.20 -5.17
C GLU A 64 -32.22 -7.30 -4.36
N ALA A 65 -33.36 -7.19 -5.05
CA ALA A 65 -34.66 -7.29 -4.42
C ALA A 65 -34.82 -8.65 -3.71
N GLY A 66 -35.05 -8.61 -2.39
CA GLY A 66 -35.24 -9.80 -1.56
C GLY A 66 -34.00 -10.25 -0.77
N LYS A 67 -32.80 -9.71 -1.05
CA LYS A 67 -31.62 -9.95 -0.22
C LYS A 67 -31.56 -9.00 0.95
N GLN A 68 -31.18 -9.52 2.11
CA GLN A 68 -30.94 -8.69 3.29
C GLN A 68 -29.52 -8.10 3.25
N PRO A 69 -29.31 -6.85 3.68
CA PRO A 69 -27.98 -6.27 3.78
C PRO A 69 -27.00 -7.13 4.61
N THR A 70 -27.49 -7.80 5.67
CA THR A 70 -26.68 -8.64 6.56
C THR A 70 -26.07 -9.84 5.84
N GLU A 71 -26.87 -10.54 5.02
CA GLU A 71 -26.44 -11.69 4.22
C GLU A 71 -25.33 -11.30 3.24
N VAL A 72 -25.49 -10.15 2.58
CA VAL A 72 -24.47 -9.62 1.66
C VAL A 72 -23.20 -9.28 2.42
N CYS A 73 -23.32 -8.64 3.59
CA CYS A 73 -22.16 -8.32 4.42
C CYS A 73 -21.41 -9.57 4.88
N GLU A 74 -22.10 -10.59 5.41
CA GLU A 74 -21.49 -11.84 5.84
C GLU A 74 -20.68 -12.49 4.71
N ALA A 75 -21.27 -12.60 3.51
CA ALA A 75 -20.60 -13.15 2.35
C ALA A 75 -19.33 -12.38 1.94
N TYR A 76 -19.31 -11.05 2.14
CA TYR A 76 -18.13 -10.22 1.92
C TYR A 76 -17.09 -10.35 3.03
N PHE A 77 -17.51 -10.49 4.28
CA PHE A 77 -16.59 -10.70 5.41
C PHE A 77 -15.90 -12.06 5.36
N GLU A 78 -16.60 -13.13 4.95
CA GLU A 78 -16.00 -14.44 4.69
C GLU A 78 -14.88 -14.39 3.63
N ARG A 79 -14.89 -13.37 2.76
CA ARG A 79 -13.88 -13.13 1.72
C ARG A 79 -12.85 -12.04 2.12
N GLU A 80 -12.82 -11.64 3.40
CA GLU A 80 -11.93 -10.61 3.96
C GLU A 80 -12.04 -9.24 3.27
N GLN A 81 -13.25 -8.91 2.81
CA GLN A 81 -13.52 -7.84 1.86
C GLN A 81 -14.33 -6.74 2.57
N VAL A 82 -13.65 -5.74 3.17
CA VAL A 82 -14.24 -4.91 4.24
C VAL A 82 -14.83 -3.55 3.81
N ASN A 83 -14.41 -2.99 2.67
CA ASN A 83 -14.81 -1.65 2.23
C ASN A 83 -16.09 -1.68 1.35
N VAL A 84 -17.18 -2.19 1.91
CA VAL A 84 -18.44 -2.44 1.19
C VAL A 84 -19.54 -1.47 1.59
N ALA A 85 -20.04 -0.72 0.60
CA ALA A 85 -21.31 -0.03 0.67
C ALA A 85 -22.31 -0.70 -0.28
N MET A 86 -23.60 -0.65 0.06
CA MET A 86 -24.69 -1.18 -0.76
C MET A 86 -25.72 -0.08 -1.03
N VAL A 87 -26.37 -0.16 -2.18
CA VAL A 87 -27.49 0.71 -2.54
C VAL A 87 -28.66 -0.12 -3.07
N ASP A 88 -29.86 0.14 -2.58
CA ASP A 88 -31.07 -0.52 -3.07
C ASP A 88 -31.69 0.22 -4.27
N ALA A 89 -32.77 -0.33 -4.84
CA ALA A 89 -33.48 0.26 -5.97
C ALA A 89 -34.13 1.62 -5.67
N VAL A 90 -34.29 1.98 -4.40
CA VAL A 90 -34.92 3.23 -3.93
C VAL A 90 -33.87 4.30 -3.63
N GLY A 91 -32.60 3.92 -3.51
CA GLY A 91 -31.48 4.79 -3.21
C GLY A 91 -31.07 4.81 -1.73
N ASN A 92 -31.57 3.88 -0.91
CA ASN A 92 -31.08 3.72 0.46
C ASN A 92 -29.67 3.16 0.46
N LEU A 93 -28.79 3.76 1.28
CA LEU A 93 -27.40 3.37 1.42
C LEU A 93 -27.20 2.54 2.69
N TYR A 94 -26.48 1.43 2.56
CA TYR A 94 -26.08 0.57 3.66
C TYR A 94 -24.57 0.40 3.63
N SER A 95 -23.94 0.23 4.80
CA SER A 95 -22.51 -0.05 4.91
C SER A 95 -22.30 -1.31 5.72
N CYS A 96 -21.39 -2.17 5.26
CA CYS A 96 -21.02 -3.35 6.02
C CYS A 96 -20.07 -2.98 7.15
N ARG A 97 -20.42 -3.37 8.36
CA ARG A 97 -19.54 -3.33 9.52
C ARG A 97 -19.79 -4.56 10.36
N CYS A 98 -18.89 -5.54 10.28
CA CYS A 98 -18.90 -6.67 11.19
C CYS A 98 -18.27 -6.22 12.49
N PHE A 99 -19.07 -6.17 13.54
CA PHE A 99 -18.54 -6.32 14.88
C PHE A 99 -18.57 -7.81 15.16
N GLN A 100 -17.46 -8.40 15.63
CA GLN A 100 -17.51 -9.77 16.15
C GLN A 100 -18.67 -9.83 17.14
N GLN A 101 -19.68 -10.65 16.84
CA GLN A 101 -20.65 -11.02 17.86
C GLN A 101 -19.88 -11.72 18.97
N GLU A 102 -20.06 -11.24 20.19
CA GLU A 102 -19.42 -11.74 21.38
C GLU A 102 -19.82 -13.22 21.58
N ASN A 103 -19.02 -14.14 21.06
CA ASN A 103 -19.19 -15.59 21.24
C ASN A 103 -18.60 -15.98 22.59
N TYR A 104 -19.25 -15.62 23.70
CA TYR A 104 -18.88 -16.14 25.01
C TYR A 104 -19.73 -17.37 25.36
N ILE A 105 -19.05 -18.47 25.70
CA ILE A 105 -19.65 -19.53 26.53
C ILE A 105 -19.58 -19.01 27.96
N GLN A 106 -20.72 -18.86 28.61
CA GLN A 106 -20.77 -18.51 30.02
C GLN A 106 -20.21 -19.69 30.83
N LEU A 107 -18.94 -19.64 31.18
CA LEU A 107 -18.35 -20.58 32.12
C LEU A 107 -18.72 -20.10 33.53
N ASN A 108 -19.61 -20.84 34.20
CA ASN A 108 -19.85 -20.65 35.63
C ASN A 108 -18.55 -20.93 36.39
N LEU A 109 -17.84 -19.86 36.79
CA LEU A 109 -16.65 -19.91 37.63
C LEU A 109 -16.97 -20.31 39.10
N SER A 110 -18.14 -20.89 39.37
CA SER A 110 -18.46 -21.49 40.67
C SER A 110 -17.89 -22.90 40.85
N ASP A 111 -17.51 -23.58 39.76
CA ASP A 111 -17.18 -25.01 39.82
C ASP A 111 -15.68 -25.31 39.73
N SER A 112 -14.81 -24.30 39.68
CA SER A 112 -13.36 -24.51 39.74
C SER A 112 -12.84 -24.67 41.17
N TYR A 113 -13.43 -25.59 41.91
CA TYR A 113 -12.78 -26.34 42.98
C TYR A 113 -13.27 -27.78 42.96
N GLN A 114 -13.06 -28.47 41.84
CA GLN A 114 -12.73 -29.90 41.87
C GLN A 114 -12.23 -30.40 40.51
N THR A 115 -10.93 -30.70 40.52
CA THR A 115 -10.24 -31.79 39.80
C THR A 115 -10.38 -31.92 38.28
N GLU A 116 -9.21 -31.88 37.65
CA GLU A 116 -8.84 -32.52 36.39
C GLU A 116 -9.72 -33.72 35.99
N THR A 117 -10.35 -33.67 34.82
CA THR A 117 -10.21 -34.62 33.70
C THR A 117 -11.27 -34.34 32.62
N THR A 118 -10.80 -34.16 31.38
CA THR A 118 -11.51 -34.42 30.11
C THR A 118 -13.02 -34.13 30.05
N ALA A 119 -13.42 -33.04 29.41
CA ALA A 119 -14.79 -32.86 28.95
C ALA A 119 -14.82 -32.43 27.48
N LEU A 120 -15.02 -33.42 26.60
CA LEU A 120 -15.57 -33.24 25.26
C LEU A 120 -16.94 -32.58 25.40
N VAL A 121 -17.06 -31.31 25.01
CA VAL A 121 -18.33 -30.59 25.06
C VAL A 121 -19.16 -30.97 23.84
N ASN A 122 -20.23 -31.73 24.08
CA ASN A 122 -21.29 -32.03 23.12
C ASN A 122 -22.02 -30.74 22.72
N LEU A 123 -21.96 -30.38 21.44
CA LEU A 123 -22.71 -29.28 20.85
C LEU A 123 -24.06 -29.79 20.33
N ASN A 124 -25.06 -29.88 21.21
CA ASN A 124 -26.46 -29.82 20.82
C ASN A 124 -27.09 -28.70 21.64
N PHE A 125 -27.31 -27.53 21.04
CA PHE A 125 -28.10 -26.48 21.67
C PHE A 125 -29.26 -26.09 20.74
N ASP A 126 -30.45 -26.42 21.23
CA ASP A 126 -31.75 -26.08 20.70
C ASP A 126 -32.01 -24.59 20.98
N PHE A 127 -32.49 -23.88 19.97
CA PHE A 127 -32.69 -22.44 20.01
C PHE A 127 -34.16 -22.13 20.26
N ASP A 128 -34.58 -22.09 21.53
CA ASP A 128 -35.88 -21.51 21.87
C ASP A 128 -35.81 -20.64 23.14
N LYS A 129 -36.16 -19.37 22.92
CA LYS A 129 -36.59 -18.29 23.82
C LYS A 129 -36.70 -18.62 25.32
N GLU A 130 -36.12 -17.73 26.14
CA GLU A 130 -36.95 -16.91 27.03
C GLU A 130 -36.24 -15.60 27.41
N SER A 131 -36.96 -14.50 27.26
CA SER A 131 -36.57 -13.19 27.80
C SER A 131 -36.78 -13.23 29.30
N ASP A 132 -35.71 -13.11 30.08
CA ASP A 132 -35.86 -12.78 31.50
C ASP A 132 -35.05 -11.53 31.86
N SER A 133 -35.80 -10.55 32.34
CA SER A 133 -35.37 -9.20 32.65
C SER A 133 -35.02 -9.13 34.14
N ASN A 134 -33.79 -9.51 34.53
CA ASN A 134 -33.12 -9.03 35.76
C ASN A 134 -31.82 -9.81 36.05
N SER A 135 -30.78 -9.59 35.26
CA SER A 135 -29.44 -9.99 35.66
C SER A 135 -28.46 -8.89 35.29
N HIS A 136 -27.80 -8.40 36.34
CA HIS A 136 -26.64 -7.54 36.28
C HIS A 136 -25.50 -8.37 35.66
N TYR A 137 -25.47 -8.44 34.33
CA TYR A 137 -24.40 -9.10 33.60
C TYR A 137 -23.20 -8.14 33.57
N ASP A 138 -22.19 -8.40 34.40
CA ASP A 138 -20.85 -7.91 34.14
C ASP A 138 -20.40 -8.52 32.80
N SER A 139 -20.30 -7.68 31.77
CA SER A 139 -19.92 -8.09 30.41
C SER A 139 -18.56 -8.79 30.44
N ILE A 140 -18.51 -10.05 30.02
CA ILE A 140 -17.28 -10.85 29.91
C ILE A 140 -16.28 -10.19 28.94
N TYR A 141 -16.78 -9.40 27.98
CA TYR A 141 -15.99 -8.46 27.21
C TYR A 141 -15.98 -7.08 27.87
N VAL A 142 -14.99 -6.86 28.74
CA VAL A 142 -14.59 -5.50 29.06
C VAL A 142 -14.12 -4.85 27.75
N GLN A 143 -14.58 -3.66 27.42
CA GLN A 143 -13.99 -2.86 26.34
C GLN A 143 -12.54 -2.47 26.73
N GLN A 144 -11.60 -3.42 26.65
CA GLN A 144 -10.22 -3.25 27.10
C GLN A 144 -9.51 -2.12 26.35
N PHE A 145 -9.93 -1.85 25.10
CA PHE A 145 -9.39 -0.81 24.25
C PHE A 145 -10.18 0.51 24.27
N ALA A 146 -11.28 0.61 25.02
CA ALA A 146 -11.93 1.91 25.21
C ALA A 146 -11.06 2.84 26.07
N ASN A 147 -10.38 2.25 27.07
CA ASN A 147 -9.43 2.95 27.92
C ASN A 147 -8.51 1.93 28.61
N MET A 148 -7.24 1.92 28.23
CA MET A 148 -6.19 1.04 28.77
C MET A 148 -5.55 1.60 30.05
N GLN A 149 -6.01 2.73 30.56
CA GLN A 149 -5.60 3.33 31.84
C GLN A 149 -4.07 3.51 32.00
N GLY A 150 -3.40 3.83 30.90
CA GLY A 150 -1.95 4.00 30.85
C GLY A 150 -1.15 2.71 30.73
N SER A 151 -1.80 1.55 30.51
CA SER A 151 -1.13 0.27 30.34
C SER A 151 -0.05 0.33 29.25
N ALA A 152 1.07 -0.33 29.51
CA ALA A 152 2.23 -0.30 28.63
C ALA A 152 2.08 -1.32 27.49
N ILE A 153 2.08 -0.83 26.26
CA ILE A 153 2.18 -1.63 25.04
C ILE A 153 3.66 -1.77 24.69
N ARG A 154 4.17 -3.00 24.69
CA ARG A 154 5.55 -3.31 24.32
C ARG A 154 5.69 -3.21 22.80
N THR A 155 6.55 -2.30 22.35
CA THR A 155 6.78 -2.04 20.94
C THR A 155 8.27 -1.95 20.60
N GLU A 156 8.62 -2.31 19.37
CA GLU A 156 9.99 -2.31 18.87
C GLU A 156 9.98 -1.96 17.37
N PRO A 157 10.75 -0.95 16.93
CA PRO A 157 10.86 -0.60 15.52
C PRO A 157 11.91 -1.45 14.81
N ASP A 158 11.74 -1.62 13.51
CA ASP A 158 12.73 -2.30 12.66
C ASP A 158 13.97 -1.45 12.29
N GLN A 159 14.05 -0.23 12.83
CA GLN A 159 15.15 0.71 12.62
C GLN A 159 15.37 1.09 11.15
N LEU A 160 14.35 0.94 10.29
CA LEU A 160 14.41 1.42 8.91
C LEU A 160 13.72 2.79 8.80
N GLY A 161 14.54 3.82 8.57
CA GLY A 161 14.04 5.11 8.14
C GLY A 161 13.49 5.03 6.70
N PRO A 162 12.39 5.75 6.36
CA PRO A 162 11.62 6.69 7.18
C PRO A 162 10.42 6.05 7.91
N ARG A 163 10.29 4.71 7.91
CA ARG A 163 9.08 4.02 8.40
C ARG A 163 8.99 3.96 9.92
N ALA A 164 10.01 3.43 10.57
CA ALA A 164 10.06 3.27 12.01
C ALA A 164 11.51 3.16 12.49
N PHE A 165 11.90 4.05 13.39
CA PHE A 165 13.25 4.05 13.97
C PHE A 165 13.22 4.70 15.34
N VAL A 166 14.20 4.35 16.17
CA VAL A 166 14.41 5.00 17.46
C VAL A 166 15.10 6.35 17.26
N TYR A 167 14.63 7.33 18.02
CA TYR A 167 15.14 8.68 18.08
C TYR A 167 15.35 9.06 19.54
N LYS A 168 16.55 9.54 19.87
CA LYS A 168 16.83 10.08 21.20
C LYS A 168 16.39 11.54 21.25
N ASN A 169 15.39 11.83 22.07
CA ASN A 169 14.91 13.19 22.26
C ASN A 169 16.00 14.05 22.92
N PRO A 170 16.49 15.13 22.28
CA PRO A 170 17.58 15.94 22.82
C PRO A 170 17.19 16.71 24.08
N SER A 171 15.90 16.97 24.30
CA SER A 171 15.40 17.72 25.47
C SER A 171 15.18 16.84 26.69
N THR A 172 14.66 15.63 26.53
CA THR A 172 14.36 14.70 27.64
C THR A 172 15.45 13.65 27.85
N GLY A 173 16.31 13.44 26.85
CA GLY A 173 17.32 12.38 26.84
C GLY A 173 16.76 10.97 26.68
N GLN A 174 15.44 10.81 26.57
CA GLN A 174 14.75 9.52 26.44
C GLN A 174 14.69 9.06 24.98
N TYR A 175 14.64 7.74 24.80
CA TYR A 175 14.41 7.14 23.49
C TYR A 175 12.91 7.12 23.17
N GLU A 176 12.57 7.59 21.98
CA GLU A 176 11.24 7.59 21.40
C GLU A 176 11.28 6.87 20.05
N ILE A 177 10.14 6.45 19.53
CA ILE A 177 10.03 5.99 18.15
C ILE A 177 9.53 7.11 17.24
N LYS A 178 10.10 7.20 16.05
CA LYS A 178 9.73 8.15 14.99
C LYS A 178 9.58 7.42 13.65
N GLY A 179 8.97 8.10 12.69
CA GLY A 179 8.58 7.55 11.39
C GLY A 179 7.07 7.39 11.28
N PHE A 180 6.57 7.19 10.05
CA PHE A 180 5.13 7.18 9.82
C PHE A 180 4.42 5.98 10.45
N VAL A 181 5.06 4.81 10.54
CA VAL A 181 4.50 3.62 11.22
C VAL A 181 4.53 3.82 12.73
N SER A 182 5.64 4.32 13.26
CA SER A 182 5.76 4.66 14.68
C SER A 182 4.68 5.63 15.11
N ASN A 183 4.42 6.68 14.30
CA ASN A 183 3.39 7.67 14.59
C ASN A 183 1.98 7.04 14.61
N LEU A 184 1.69 6.10 13.70
CA LEU A 184 0.41 5.37 13.70
C LEU A 184 0.21 4.63 15.03
N ILE A 185 1.23 3.92 15.50
CA ILE A 185 1.16 3.15 16.76
C ILE A 185 1.07 4.08 17.97
N THR A 186 1.81 5.19 17.97
CA THR A 186 1.70 6.23 19.01
C THR A 186 0.28 6.80 19.07
N SER A 187 -0.30 7.16 17.93
CA SER A 187 -1.68 7.67 17.88
C SER A 187 -2.71 6.62 18.29
N PHE A 188 -2.48 5.33 17.98
CA PHE A 188 -3.31 4.25 18.49
C PHE A 188 -3.25 4.17 20.01
N ALA A 189 -2.03 4.15 20.59
CA ALA A 189 -1.83 4.11 22.03
C ALA A 189 -2.49 5.31 22.74
N GLU A 190 -2.31 6.52 22.21
CA GLU A 190 -2.94 7.74 22.74
C GLU A 190 -4.48 7.64 22.70
N ARG A 191 -5.05 7.15 21.59
CA ARG A 191 -6.50 7.02 21.42
C ARG A 191 -7.14 6.08 22.44
N VAL A 192 -6.44 5.01 22.81
CA VAL A 192 -6.92 4.03 23.79
C VAL A 192 -6.40 4.33 25.20
N ASN A 193 -5.80 5.50 25.45
CA ASN A 193 -5.18 5.89 26.72
C ASN A 193 -4.19 4.81 27.24
N ALA A 194 -3.26 4.39 26.40
CA ALA A 194 -2.15 3.48 26.71
C ALA A 194 -0.81 4.23 26.65
N THR A 195 0.26 3.58 27.13
CA THR A 195 1.63 4.08 27.00
C THR A 195 2.46 3.14 26.13
N LEU A 196 3.43 3.67 25.39
CA LEU A 196 4.37 2.85 24.64
C LEU A 196 5.60 2.56 25.48
N LYS A 197 6.00 1.29 25.55
CA LYS A 197 7.22 0.85 26.22
C LYS A 197 8.18 0.25 25.21
N LEU A 198 9.31 0.92 25.06
CA LEU A 198 10.47 0.42 24.32
C LEU A 198 11.30 -0.47 25.24
N ARG A 199 12.07 -1.39 24.65
CA ARG A 199 13.09 -2.12 25.39
C ARG A 199 14.26 -1.22 25.74
N ASP A 200 15.01 -1.61 26.76
CA ASP A 200 16.19 -0.86 27.21
C ASP A 200 17.40 -1.02 26.27
N ASP A 201 17.39 -2.05 25.42
CA ASP A 201 18.51 -2.46 24.55
C ASP A 201 18.29 -2.21 23.04
N VAL A 202 17.39 -1.29 22.67
CA VAL A 202 16.97 -1.05 21.27
C VAL A 202 18.05 -0.39 20.38
N ASP A 203 19.23 -0.11 20.92
CA ASP A 203 20.34 0.54 20.20
C ASP A 203 21.05 -0.39 19.19
N GLN A 204 20.70 -1.67 19.14
CA GLN A 204 21.28 -2.63 18.20
C GLN A 204 20.51 -2.69 16.88
N LYS A 205 21.24 -2.91 15.77
CA LYS A 205 20.63 -3.26 14.48
C LYS A 205 19.85 -4.56 14.65
N ILE A 206 18.54 -4.46 14.79
CA ILE A 206 17.67 -5.63 14.94
C ILE A 206 17.26 -6.11 13.53
N HIS A 207 17.44 -7.39 13.26
CA HIS A 207 16.94 -8.01 12.04
C HIS A 207 15.43 -8.22 12.12
N LEU A 208 14.73 -7.98 11.02
CA LEU A 208 13.27 -8.16 10.91
C LEU A 208 12.78 -9.52 11.45
N LYS A 209 13.49 -10.61 11.14
CA LYS A 209 13.17 -11.96 11.63
C LYS A 209 13.14 -12.06 13.15
N ASN A 210 14.01 -11.33 13.85
CA ASN A 210 14.05 -11.36 15.31
C ASN A 210 12.82 -10.67 15.88
N ILE A 211 12.36 -9.57 15.28
CA ILE A 211 11.13 -8.87 15.71
C ILE A 211 9.92 -9.78 15.55
N PHE A 212 9.81 -10.46 14.41
CA PHE A 212 8.74 -11.44 14.20
C PHE A 212 8.76 -12.57 15.22
N GLN A 213 9.92 -13.17 15.50
CA GLN A 213 10.03 -14.20 16.52
C GLN A 213 9.58 -13.69 17.90
N ARG A 214 9.88 -12.45 18.24
CA ARG A 214 9.44 -11.85 19.52
C ARG A 214 7.94 -11.66 19.60
N VAL A 215 7.28 -11.29 18.50
CA VAL A 215 5.81 -11.27 18.42
C VAL A 215 5.26 -12.69 18.63
N LEU A 216 5.83 -13.68 17.94
CA LEU A 216 5.39 -15.08 18.05
C LEU A 216 5.57 -15.67 19.46
N TYR A 217 6.66 -15.30 20.14
CA TYR A 217 6.93 -15.71 21.53
C TYR A 217 6.25 -14.81 22.58
N ASN A 218 5.37 -13.90 22.17
CA ASN A 218 4.61 -12.99 23.04
C ASN A 218 5.51 -12.07 23.90
N GLU A 219 6.74 -11.82 23.45
CA GLU A 219 7.67 -10.87 24.06
C GLU A 219 7.36 -9.42 23.65
N LEU A 220 6.69 -9.26 22.51
CA LEU A 220 6.29 -7.99 21.90
C LEU A 220 4.79 -7.97 21.65
N ASP A 221 4.10 -6.90 22.03
CA ASP A 221 2.66 -6.78 21.85
C ASP A 221 2.32 -6.29 20.44
N ILE A 222 3.00 -5.22 20.00
CA ILE A 222 2.82 -4.63 18.67
C ILE A 222 4.19 -4.27 18.10
N ALA A 223 4.52 -4.82 16.92
CA ALA A 223 5.74 -4.45 16.22
C ALA A 223 5.55 -3.15 15.43
N ALA A 224 6.47 -2.19 15.57
CA ALA A 224 6.48 -0.96 14.79
C ALA A 224 7.22 -1.16 13.46
N MET A 225 6.62 -1.95 12.57
CA MET A 225 7.22 -2.32 11.29
C MET A 225 6.18 -2.54 10.19
N LEU A 226 6.65 -2.63 8.95
CA LEU A 226 5.83 -3.10 7.84
C LEU A 226 6.21 -4.54 7.48
N ALA A 227 5.19 -5.38 7.37
CA ALA A 227 5.25 -6.73 6.85
C ALA A 227 4.60 -6.79 5.45
N THR A 228 5.07 -7.68 4.59
CA THR A 228 4.43 -7.95 3.29
C THR A 228 3.58 -9.20 3.39
N THR A 229 2.36 -9.18 2.85
CA THR A 229 1.47 -10.37 2.81
C THR A 229 2.07 -11.53 2.03
N VAL A 230 3.05 -11.28 1.16
CA VAL A 230 3.75 -12.31 0.37
C VAL A 230 4.65 -13.19 1.25
N GLU A 231 5.11 -12.68 2.40
CA GLU A 231 6.02 -13.41 3.30
C GLU A 231 5.28 -14.34 4.28
N PHE A 232 3.94 -14.28 4.37
CA PHE A 232 3.16 -14.97 5.38
C PHE A 232 2.12 -15.91 4.78
N GLU A 233 2.08 -17.13 5.33
CA GLU A 233 1.00 -18.10 5.08
C GLU A 233 -0.18 -17.89 6.05
N ASN A 234 0.07 -17.35 7.24
CA ASN A 234 -0.95 -17.01 8.24
C ASN A 234 -0.90 -15.49 8.54
N TYR A 235 -2.07 -14.85 8.45
CA TYR A 235 -2.26 -13.42 8.64
C TYR A 235 -2.72 -13.02 10.05
N ASP A 236 -2.91 -13.97 10.98
CA ASP A 236 -3.37 -13.71 12.36
C ASP A 236 -2.48 -12.72 13.14
N TYR A 237 -1.21 -12.62 12.76
CA TYR A 237 -0.21 -11.74 13.39
C TYR A 237 -0.04 -10.39 12.68
N LEU A 238 -0.79 -10.15 11.60
CA LEU A 238 -0.75 -8.92 10.84
C LEU A 238 -2.00 -8.09 11.12
N SER A 239 -1.82 -6.77 11.17
CA SER A 239 -2.97 -5.88 11.08
C SER A 239 -3.56 -5.96 9.67
N TYR A 240 -4.80 -5.49 9.52
CA TYR A 240 -5.33 -5.17 8.21
C TYR A 240 -4.34 -4.26 7.45
N PRO A 241 -4.09 -4.50 6.16
CA PRO A 241 -3.07 -3.76 5.44
C PRO A 241 -3.39 -2.26 5.41
N TYR A 242 -2.36 -1.48 5.74
CA TYR A 242 -2.44 -0.03 5.93
C TYR A 242 -1.83 0.74 4.75
N ILE A 243 -0.89 0.11 4.03
CA ILE A 243 -0.20 0.69 2.88
C ILE A 243 -0.12 -0.35 1.77
N HIS A 244 -0.59 0.06 0.59
CA HIS A 244 -0.36 -0.64 -0.66
C HIS A 244 0.78 0.02 -1.44
N SER A 245 1.77 -0.76 -1.87
CA SER A 245 2.89 -0.29 -2.68
C SER A 245 3.25 -1.31 -3.76
N SER A 246 3.77 -0.82 -4.89
CA SER A 246 4.29 -1.66 -5.98
C SER A 246 5.81 -1.77 -5.92
N TYR A 247 6.37 -2.78 -6.58
CA TYR A 247 7.82 -2.88 -6.76
C TYR A 247 8.36 -1.74 -7.63
N CYS A 248 9.31 -0.98 -7.08
CA CYS A 248 10.01 0.10 -7.79
C CYS A 248 11.47 -0.28 -8.03
N PHE A 249 11.93 -0.22 -9.28
CA PHE A 249 13.34 -0.44 -9.61
C PHE A 249 14.12 0.87 -9.52
N MET A 250 15.06 0.95 -8.58
CA MET A 250 15.94 2.10 -8.45
C MET A 250 17.22 1.85 -9.25
N ILE A 251 17.42 2.62 -10.31
CA ILE A 251 18.63 2.59 -11.13
C ILE A 251 19.51 3.79 -10.73
N PRO A 252 20.84 3.63 -10.59
CA PRO A 252 21.71 4.75 -10.28
C PRO A 252 21.52 5.86 -11.32
N VAL A 253 21.42 7.10 -10.85
CA VAL A 253 21.38 8.26 -11.74
C VAL A 253 22.71 8.30 -12.51
N PRO A 254 22.68 8.32 -13.85
CA PRO A 254 23.90 8.37 -14.63
C PRO A 254 24.70 9.64 -14.27
N PRO A 255 26.04 9.56 -14.25
CA PRO A 255 26.86 10.73 -14.00
C PRO A 255 26.56 11.81 -15.05
N ARG A 256 26.67 13.08 -14.65
CA ARG A 256 26.61 14.20 -15.59
C ARG A 256 27.84 14.10 -16.49
N LEU A 257 27.62 14.00 -17.80
CA LEU A 257 28.69 14.06 -18.78
C LEU A 257 29.15 15.51 -18.98
N ASP A 258 30.46 15.70 -19.14
CA ASP A 258 31.00 17.02 -19.50
C ASP A 258 30.52 17.40 -20.91
N TYR A 259 30.16 18.67 -21.11
CA TYR A 259 29.72 19.15 -22.43
C TYR A 259 30.70 18.81 -23.57
N LYS A 260 32.00 18.82 -23.30
CA LYS A 260 33.05 18.46 -24.27
C LYS A 260 32.88 17.02 -24.81
N GLU A 261 32.49 16.09 -23.95
CA GLU A 261 32.31 14.68 -24.31
C GLU A 261 31.05 14.51 -25.15
N ILE A 262 30.00 15.28 -24.82
CA ILE A 262 28.77 15.37 -25.62
C ILE A 262 29.10 15.89 -27.03
N TYR A 263 29.86 16.98 -27.15
CA TYR A 263 30.24 17.52 -28.46
C TYR A 263 31.13 16.58 -29.28
N MET A 264 32.08 15.88 -28.64
CA MET A 264 32.92 14.88 -29.31
C MET A 264 32.12 13.63 -29.73
N MET A 265 31.05 13.30 -29.01
CA MET A 265 30.14 12.21 -29.37
C MET A 265 29.19 12.60 -30.52
N ILE A 266 28.73 13.86 -30.55
CA ILE A 266 27.84 14.38 -31.60
C ILE A 266 28.61 14.65 -32.90
N VAL A 267 29.78 15.27 -32.81
CA VAL A 267 30.56 15.70 -33.97
C VAL A 267 31.59 14.62 -34.31
N HIS A 268 31.19 13.68 -35.16
CA HIS A 268 32.07 12.60 -35.59
C HIS A 268 33.29 13.17 -36.34
N PRO A 269 34.53 12.76 -36.01
CA PRO A 269 35.76 13.34 -36.57
C PRO A 269 35.84 13.24 -38.11
N LEU A 270 35.27 12.18 -38.68
CA LEU A 270 35.14 12.01 -40.13
C LEU A 270 34.28 13.11 -40.76
N VAL A 271 33.14 13.46 -40.14
CA VAL A 271 32.25 14.52 -40.64
C VAL A 271 32.95 15.86 -40.57
N THR A 272 33.65 16.15 -39.47
CA THR A 272 34.50 17.35 -39.36
C THR A 272 35.56 17.39 -40.45
N GLY A 273 36.24 16.27 -40.70
CA GLY A 273 37.24 16.16 -41.77
C GLY A 273 36.65 16.46 -43.15
N VAL A 274 35.48 15.90 -43.46
CA VAL A 274 34.78 16.15 -44.73
C VAL A 274 34.35 17.62 -44.84
N LEU A 275 33.85 18.23 -43.77
CA LEU A 275 33.48 19.65 -43.74
C LEU A 275 34.69 20.56 -43.96
N ILE A 276 35.84 20.25 -43.35
CA ILE A 276 37.09 20.97 -43.57
C ILE A 276 37.52 20.84 -45.04
N VAL A 277 37.48 19.64 -45.61
CA VAL A 277 37.83 19.43 -47.03
C VAL A 277 36.90 20.23 -47.95
N PHE A 278 35.59 20.21 -47.71
CA PHE A 278 34.65 21.03 -48.46
C PHE A 278 34.93 22.53 -48.31
N PHE A 279 35.22 23.00 -47.10
CA PHE A 279 35.57 24.41 -46.87
C PHE A 279 36.80 24.84 -47.67
N LEU A 280 37.84 24.00 -47.74
CA LEU A 280 39.04 24.28 -48.53
C LEU A 280 38.74 24.28 -50.03
N ILE A 281 37.95 23.32 -50.52
CA ILE A 281 37.54 23.26 -51.93
C ILE A 281 36.72 24.49 -52.31
N PHE A 282 35.72 24.87 -51.50
CA PHE A 282 34.89 26.05 -51.76
C PHE A 282 35.71 27.34 -51.69
N SER A 283 36.62 27.47 -50.73
CA SER A 283 37.53 28.62 -50.65
C SER A 283 38.42 28.73 -51.90
N LEU A 284 38.97 27.61 -52.38
CA LEU A 284 39.76 27.57 -53.61
C LEU A 284 38.92 27.95 -54.85
N LEU A 285 37.71 27.39 -54.97
CA LEU A 285 36.79 27.71 -56.07
C LEU A 285 36.40 29.20 -56.07
N LEU A 286 36.17 29.78 -54.89
CA LEU A 286 35.79 31.17 -54.75
C LEU A 286 36.94 32.12 -55.12
N ILE A 287 38.16 31.83 -54.68
CA ILE A 287 39.38 32.58 -55.07
C ILE A 287 39.61 32.47 -56.59
N TYR A 288 39.50 31.26 -57.15
CA TYR A 288 39.68 31.03 -58.58
C TYR A 288 38.66 31.79 -59.44
N SER A 289 37.38 31.78 -59.02
CA SER A 289 36.30 32.48 -59.70
C SER A 289 36.48 34.01 -59.70
N GLN A 290 37.03 34.58 -58.62
CA GLN A 290 37.18 36.03 -58.48
C GLN A 290 38.45 36.58 -59.15
N GLU A 291 39.59 35.90 -59.02
CA GLU A 291 40.87 36.43 -59.52
C GLU A 291 41.31 35.86 -60.88
N LEU A 292 40.74 34.73 -61.33
CA LEU A 292 41.06 34.05 -62.61
C LEU A 292 42.57 33.83 -62.87
N ASN A 293 43.41 33.92 -61.83
CA ASN A 293 44.85 34.01 -61.97
C ASN A 293 45.56 33.20 -60.87
N TRP A 294 46.25 32.13 -61.25
CA TRP A 294 46.86 31.16 -60.32
C TRP A 294 48.13 31.68 -59.61
N ARG A 295 48.49 32.96 -59.73
CA ARG A 295 49.82 33.49 -59.33
C ARG A 295 49.85 34.22 -57.98
N ARG A 296 48.72 34.39 -57.28
CA ARG A 296 48.64 35.07 -55.97
C ARG A 296 48.00 34.19 -54.88
N PHE A 297 48.43 32.94 -54.75
CA PHE A 297 47.98 32.10 -53.64
C PHE A 297 48.77 32.42 -52.37
N SER A 298 48.12 33.04 -51.39
CA SER A 298 48.58 33.06 -49.99
C SER A 298 47.79 32.02 -49.20
N LEU A 299 48.48 31.20 -48.41
CA LEU A 299 47.84 30.20 -47.53
C LEU A 299 46.91 30.86 -46.51
N ILE A 300 47.18 32.11 -46.14
CA ILE A 300 46.41 32.88 -45.16
C ILE A 300 45.03 33.21 -45.74
N ASP A 301 44.94 33.59 -47.02
CA ASP A 301 43.68 33.93 -47.68
C ASP A 301 42.79 32.71 -47.92
N MET A 302 43.39 31.51 -48.00
CA MET A 302 42.66 30.24 -48.14
C MET A 302 42.11 29.74 -46.79
N LEU A 303 42.85 29.92 -45.71
CA LEU A 303 42.52 29.38 -44.39
C LEU A 303 41.61 30.34 -43.58
N LEU A 304 41.73 31.66 -43.83
CA LEU A 304 40.95 32.73 -43.20
C LEU A 304 40.04 33.44 -44.22
N ASN A 305 39.42 32.68 -45.12
CA ASN A 305 38.46 33.26 -46.07
C ASN A 305 37.15 33.64 -45.37
N ASP A 306 37.08 34.89 -44.91
CA ASP A 306 35.94 35.47 -44.18
C ASP A 306 34.61 35.39 -44.97
N ARG A 307 34.67 35.31 -46.31
CA ARG A 307 33.47 35.17 -47.15
C ARG A 307 32.82 33.79 -47.11
N CYS A 308 33.54 32.74 -46.71
CA CYS A 308 32.98 31.40 -46.57
C CYS A 308 32.44 31.10 -45.16
N LEU A 309 32.78 31.93 -44.16
CA LEU A 309 32.37 31.74 -42.76
C LEU A 309 31.08 32.49 -42.37
N ARG A 310 30.59 33.37 -43.24
CA ARG A 310 29.36 34.17 -43.06
C ARG A 310 28.18 33.55 -43.81
#